data_AF-A0AAW5ELX4-F1
#
_entry.id   AF-A0AAW5ELX4-F1
#
_cell.length_a   1.000
_cell.length_b   1.000
_cell.length_c   1.000
_cell.angle_alpha   90.00
_cell.angle_beta   90.00
_cell.angle_gamma   90.00
#
_symmetry.space_group_name_H-M   'P 1'
#
loop_
_entity.id
_entity.type
_entity.pdbx_description
1 polymer ?
#
loop_
_entity_poly.entity_id
_entity_poly.type
_entity_poly.pdbx_seq_one_letter_code
_entity_poly.pdbx_strand_id
1 'polypeptide(L)'
;KAPCEYESLNALFTRSLQIPREINEGFISPSDGKILECGSAFLADNALFAFSIKGHTYSIEELLKDSFKKEELENGLDYVNIYLSPRDYHRYHSPCNMQI
;
A
#
# COMPACT_ATOMS: atom_id res chain seq x y z
N LYS A 1 -23.15 -4.37 -10.95
CA LYS A 1 -22.85 -5.64 -11.64
C LYS A 1 -22.51 -6.69 -10.59
N ALA A 2 -23.28 -7.77 -10.53
CA ALA A 2 -22.93 -8.99 -9.83
C ALA A 2 -21.64 -9.60 -10.44
N PRO A 3 -20.89 -10.43 -9.69
CA PRO A 3 -19.65 -11.03 -10.16
C PRO A 3 -19.76 -11.80 -11.49
N CYS A 4 -20.88 -12.49 -11.71
CA CYS A 4 -21.16 -13.26 -12.93
C CYS A 4 -21.41 -12.39 -14.18
N GLU A 5 -21.58 -11.07 -14.03
CA GLU A 5 -21.78 -10.14 -15.16
C GLU A 5 -20.46 -9.63 -15.76
N TYR A 6 -19.31 -10.04 -15.21
CA TYR A 6 -17.99 -9.69 -15.73
C TYR A 6 -17.49 -10.80 -16.67
N GLU A 7 -16.92 -10.40 -17.81
CA GLU A 7 -16.42 -11.32 -18.85
C GLU A 7 -15.27 -12.21 -18.37
N SER A 8 -14.55 -11.79 -17.33
CA SER A 8 -13.49 -12.56 -16.71
C SER A 8 -13.29 -12.16 -15.26
N LEU A 9 -12.59 -13.00 -14.50
CA LEU A 9 -12.13 -12.67 -13.15
C LEU A 9 -11.31 -11.37 -13.15
N ASN A 10 -10.44 -11.19 -14.15
CA ASN A 10 -9.60 -10.01 -14.24
C ASN A 10 -10.45 -8.73 -14.45
N ALA A 11 -11.52 -8.82 -15.23
CA ALA A 11 -12.48 -7.72 -15.41
C ALA A 11 -13.24 -7.39 -14.12
N LEU A 12 -13.55 -8.39 -13.28
CA LEU A 12 -14.14 -8.17 -11.96
C LEU A 12 -13.17 -7.47 -11.00
N PHE A 13 -11.91 -7.90 -10.94
CA PHE A 13 -10.90 -7.33 -10.05
C PHE A 13 -10.50 -5.90 -10.46
N THR A 14 -10.35 -5.66 -11.77
CA THR A 14 -9.97 -4.35 -12.32
C THR A 14 -11.15 -3.44 -12.62
N ARG A 15 -12.36 -3.77 -12.15
CA ARG A 15 -13.58 -2.98 -12.38
C ARG A 15 -13.42 -1.52 -11.96
N SER A 16 -14.11 -0.61 -12.65
CA SER A 16 -14.22 0.78 -12.20
C SER A 16 -15.18 0.91 -11.02
N LEU A 17 -15.00 1.98 -10.24
CA LEU A 17 -15.99 2.39 -9.25
C LEU A 17 -17.26 2.87 -9.96
N GLN A 18 -18.43 2.46 -9.45
CA GLN A 18 -19.70 2.95 -9.97
C GLN A 18 -19.99 4.39 -9.52
N ILE A 19 -19.57 4.73 -8.30
CA ILE A 19 -19.66 6.06 -7.72
C ILE A 19 -18.22 6.51 -7.46
N PRO A 20 -17.75 7.60 -8.09
CA PRO A 20 -16.45 8.18 -7.80
C PRO A 20 -16.28 8.48 -6.31
N ARG A 21 -15.08 8.30 -5.77
CA ARG A 21 -14.76 8.70 -4.39
C ARG A 21 -14.59 10.22 -4.34
N GLU A 22 -15.01 10.80 -3.22
CA GLU A 22 -14.61 12.15 -2.86
C GLU A 22 -13.12 12.15 -2.51
N ILE A 23 -12.36 13.09 -3.09
CA ILE A 23 -10.93 13.23 -2.86
C ILE A 23 -10.74 14.38 -1.88
N ASN A 24 -10.30 14.06 -0.67
CA ASN A 24 -9.98 15.05 0.36
C ASN A 24 -8.55 15.59 0.17
N GLU A 25 -8.28 16.74 0.78
CA GLU A 25 -6.93 17.32 0.83
C GLU A 25 -6.02 16.52 1.78
N GLY A 26 -4.70 16.66 1.58
CA GLY A 26 -3.68 16.01 2.41
C GLY A 26 -3.25 14.64 1.90
N PHE A 27 -2.72 13.82 2.80
CA PHE A 27 -2.30 12.45 2.51
C PHE A 27 -3.50 11.51 2.69
N ILE A 28 -4.01 10.96 1.59
CA ILE A 28 -5.19 10.08 1.58
C ILE A 28 -4.79 8.63 1.28
N SER A 29 -5.66 7.67 1.61
CA SER A 29 -5.41 6.26 1.34
C SER A 29 -5.30 6.01 -0.16
N PRO A 30 -4.24 5.32 -0.65
CA PRO A 30 -4.06 5.05 -2.08
C PRO A 30 -5.01 3.97 -2.62
N SER A 31 -5.61 3.16 -1.74
CA SER A 31 -6.52 2.08 -2.12
C SER A 31 -7.61 1.85 -1.07
N ASP A 32 -8.68 1.18 -1.49
CA ASP A 32 -9.62 0.54 -0.57
C ASP A 32 -8.89 -0.62 0.14
N GLY A 33 -9.32 -0.99 1.35
CA GLY A 33 -8.76 -2.11 2.08
C GLY A 33 -8.77 -1.90 3.59
N LYS A 34 -8.10 -2.82 4.29
CA LYS A 34 -7.95 -2.75 5.75
C LYS A 34 -6.49 -2.46 6.10
N ILE A 35 -6.26 -1.43 6.90
CA ILE A 35 -4.96 -1.22 7.53
C ILE A 35 -4.75 -2.38 8.51
N LEU A 36 -3.74 -3.20 8.23
CA LEU A 36 -3.34 -4.29 9.13
C LEU A 36 -2.32 -3.81 10.15
N GLU A 37 -1.45 -2.89 9.74
CA GLU A 37 -0.42 -2.33 10.58
C GLU A 37 0.08 -1.01 10.00
N CYS A 38 0.49 -0.09 10.86
CA CYS A 38 1.19 1.12 10.48
C CYS A 38 2.13 1.53 11.60
N GLY A 39 3.21 2.21 11.26
CA GLY A 39 4.16 2.70 12.25
C GLY A 39 5.42 3.23 11.60
N SER A 40 6.39 3.56 12.44
CA SER A 40 7.73 3.95 12.01
C SER A 40 8.62 2.72 11.95
N ALA A 41 9.45 2.67 10.93
CA ALA A 41 10.51 1.69 10.81
C ALA A 41 11.53 1.87 11.94
N PHE A 42 12.17 0.78 12.33
CA PHE A 42 13.12 0.75 13.44
C PHE A 42 14.43 0.09 13.02
N LEU A 43 15.51 0.49 13.67
CA LEU A 43 16.83 -0.07 13.42
C LEU A 43 17.06 -1.32 14.28
N ALA A 44 17.46 -2.42 13.65
CA ALA A 44 17.92 -3.63 14.32
C ALA A 44 19.08 -4.23 13.50
N ASP A 45 20.13 -4.72 14.15
CA ASP A 45 21.28 -5.37 13.48
C ASP A 45 21.87 -4.57 12.30
N ASN A 46 21.97 -3.24 12.44
CA ASN A 46 22.41 -2.29 11.40
C ASN A 46 21.57 -2.28 10.10
N ALA A 47 20.33 -2.78 10.15
CA ALA A 47 19.37 -2.71 9.05
C ALA A 47 18.04 -2.10 9.53
N LEU A 48 17.31 -1.50 8.59
CA LEU A 48 16.01 -0.88 8.86
C LEU A 48 14.89 -1.90 8.66
N PHE A 49 14.03 -2.07 9.65
CA PHE A 49 12.94 -3.02 9.65
C PHE A 49 11.58 -2.34 9.82
N ALA A 50 10.55 -2.95 9.24
CA ALA A 50 9.15 -2.66 9.53
C ALA A 50 8.43 -3.94 9.98
N PHE A 51 7.38 -3.77 10.78
CA PHE A 51 6.55 -4.89 11.20
C PHE A 51 5.56 -5.31 10.10
N SER A 52 5.21 -6.60 10.14
CA SER A 52 4.21 -7.24 9.30
C SER A 52 3.12 -7.92 10.12
N ILE A 53 2.12 -8.35 9.36
CA ILE A 53 1.01 -9.18 9.81
C ILE A 53 1.55 -10.42 10.55
N LYS A 54 1.01 -10.67 11.75
CA LYS A 54 1.32 -11.83 12.61
C LYS A 54 2.71 -11.82 13.28
N GLY A 55 3.31 -10.64 13.50
CA GLY A 55 4.52 -10.52 14.32
C GLY A 55 5.81 -10.89 13.59
N HIS A 56 5.77 -10.92 12.26
CA HIS A 56 6.98 -11.02 11.43
C HIS A 56 7.49 -9.62 11.12
N THR A 57 8.80 -9.43 11.07
CA THR A 57 9.43 -8.18 10.63
C THR A 57 10.14 -8.42 9.31
N TYR A 58 10.20 -7.42 8.45
CA TYR A 58 10.93 -7.50 7.18
C TYR A 58 11.94 -6.36 7.06
N SER A 59 13.09 -6.67 6.45
CA SER A 59 14.08 -5.66 6.10
C SER A 59 13.52 -4.77 5.00
N ILE A 60 13.53 -3.46 5.22
CA ILE A 60 13.16 -2.47 4.22
C ILE A 60 14.13 -2.53 3.03
N GLU A 61 15.41 -2.78 3.30
CA GLU A 61 16.43 -2.91 2.25
C GLU A 61 16.15 -4.11 1.35
N GLU A 62 15.71 -5.24 1.92
CA GLU A 62 15.33 -6.43 1.15
C GLU A 62 14.05 -6.19 0.33
N LEU A 63 13.08 -5.48 0.91
CA LEU A 63 11.80 -5.18 0.27
C LEU A 63 11.95 -4.22 -0.91
N LEU A 64 12.72 -3.15 -0.75
CA LEU A 64 12.84 -2.07 -1.72
C LEU A 64 14.04 -2.23 -2.67
N LYS A 65 15.07 -3.01 -2.30
CA LYS A 65 16.28 -3.27 -3.10
C LYS A 65 16.92 -1.98 -3.64
N ASP A 66 17.01 -1.83 -4.96
CA ASP A 66 17.63 -0.68 -5.62
C ASP A 66 16.68 0.51 -5.81
N SER A 67 15.46 0.45 -5.23
CA SER A 67 14.41 1.46 -5.44
C SER A 67 14.53 2.66 -4.50
N PHE A 68 15.57 2.72 -3.67
CA PHE A 68 15.79 3.81 -2.71
C PHE A 68 17.27 4.12 -2.59
N LYS A 69 17.59 5.34 -2.17
CA LYS A 69 18.94 5.74 -1.78
C LYS A 69 19.11 5.56 -0.27
N LYS A 70 20.27 5.10 0.19
CA LYS A 70 20.49 4.85 1.62
C LYS A 70 20.28 6.10 2.47
N GLU A 71 20.61 7.26 1.92
CA GLU A 71 20.40 8.57 2.56
C GLU A 71 18.91 8.88 2.81
N GLU A 72 18.00 8.29 2.03
CA GLU A 72 16.55 8.46 2.24
C GLU A 72 16.05 7.68 3.46
N LEU A 73 16.73 6.59 3.85
CA LEU A 73 16.41 5.82 5.04
C LEU A 73 16.92 6.48 6.34
N GLU A 74 17.91 7.37 6.25
CA GLU A 74 18.50 8.03 7.42
C GLU A 74 17.53 8.97 8.13
N ASN A 75 16.53 9.48 7.40
CA ASN A 75 15.49 10.37 7.95
C ASN A 75 14.36 9.62 8.67
N GLY A 76 14.46 8.30 8.78
CA GLY A 76 13.36 7.45 9.23
C GLY A 76 12.32 7.24 8.14
N LEU A 77 11.55 6.16 8.27
CA LEU A 77 10.56 5.77 7.29
C LEU A 77 9.29 5.35 8.01
N ASP A 78 8.15 5.95 7.65
CA ASP A 78 6.85 5.49 8.09
C ASP A 78 6.24 4.56 7.05
N TYR A 79 5.54 3.53 7.52
CA TYR A 79 4.90 2.53 6.65
C TYR A 79 3.45 2.28 7.06
N VAL A 80 2.67 1.84 6.06
CA VAL A 80 1.29 1.38 6.24
C VAL A 80 1.09 0.12 5.42
N ASN A 81 0.71 -0.98 6.07
CA ASN A 81 0.33 -2.24 5.45
C ASN A 81 -1.18 -2.28 5.23
N ILE A 82 -1.61 -2.21 3.97
CA ILE A 82 -3.02 -2.26 3.57
C ILE A 82 -3.32 -3.61 2.92
N TYR A 83 -4.28 -4.35 3.47
CA TYR A 83 -4.78 -5.58 2.89
C TYR A 83 -6.03 -5.34 2.07
N LEU A 84 -5.98 -5.77 0.80
CA LEU A 84 -7.11 -5.75 -0.13
C LEU A 84 -7.73 -7.15 -0.17
N SER A 85 -8.99 -7.26 0.25
CA SER A 85 -9.76 -8.48 0.09
C SER A 85 -10.24 -8.60 -1.36
N PRO A 86 -10.56 -9.81 -1.86
CA PRO A 86 -11.10 -10.02 -3.22
C PRO A 86 -12.35 -9.20 -3.54
N ARG A 87 -13.10 -8.77 -2.52
CA ARG A 87 -14.29 -7.92 -2.68
C ARG A 87 -13.93 -6.46 -2.94
N ASP A 88 -12.76 -5.99 -2.51
CA ASP A 88 -12.39 -4.59 -2.57
C ASP A 88 -12.15 -4.12 -4.01
N TYR A 89 -11.99 -2.81 -4.18
CA TYR A 89 -11.60 -2.20 -5.44
C TYR A 89 -10.08 -2.29 -5.60
N HIS A 90 -9.61 -2.98 -6.65
CA HIS A 90 -8.19 -3.30 -6.84
C HIS A 90 -7.51 -2.38 -7.86
N ARG A 91 -7.82 -1.08 -7.85
CA ARG A 91 -6.94 -0.09 -8.49
C ARG A 91 -6.36 0.81 -7.42
N TYR A 92 -5.12 1.20 -7.65
CA TYR A 92 -4.36 2.08 -6.78
C TYR A 92 -4.38 3.49 -7.36
N HIS A 93 -4.40 4.46 -6.47
CA HIS A 93 -4.34 5.89 -6.78
C HIS A 93 -3.20 6.52 -6.01
N SER A 94 -2.78 7.69 -6.46
CA SER A 94 -1.78 8.45 -5.71
C SER A 94 -2.37 8.93 -4.37
N PRO A 95 -1.66 8.76 -3.24
CA PRO A 95 -2.10 9.26 -1.94
C PRO A 95 -1.92 10.78 -1.79
N CYS A 96 -1.13 11.42 -2.66
CA CYS A 96 -0.86 12.86 -2.66
C CYS A 96 -0.45 13.36 -4.06
N ASN A 97 -0.09 14.64 -4.20
CA ASN A 97 0.51 15.12 -5.45
C ASN A 97 1.93 14.54 -5.58
N MET A 98 2.23 13.91 -6.71
CA MET A 98 3.52 13.28 -6.96
C MET A 98 4.05 13.61 -8.35
N GLN A 99 5.37 13.65 -8.48
CA GLN A 99 6.09 13.79 -9.74
C GLN A 99 6.93 12.53 -9.94
N ILE A 100 6.83 11.93 -11.14
CA ILE A 100 7.56 10.72 -11.54
C ILE A 100 8.77 11.12 -12.38
#